data_AF-A0A1V4X447-F1
#
_entry.id   AF-A0A1V4X447-F1
#
_cell.length_a   1.000
_cell.length_b   1.000
_cell.length_c   1.000
_cell.angle_alpha   90.00
_cell.angle_beta   90.00
_cell.angle_gamma   90.00
#
_symmetry.space_group_name_H-M   'P 1'
#
loop_
_entity.id
_entity.type
_entity.pdbx_description
1 polymer ?
#
loop_
_entity_poly.entity_id
_entity_poly.type
_entity_poly.pdbx_seq_one_letter_code
_entity_poly.pdbx_strand_id
1 'polypeptide(L)'
;MRPSFRKGVLPVLPGIALLVALAAALTGCETSPWKDFHSMEGGFSVSMPGTPVERRQAYQTQAGPVEAHFFTVEADRGSLVYMVVYGDYPEALMATGDREMLLDAARDGAVGNIQGTLLSERAVSIGGHPGRELQVLSSDGRLALKMRIYLVNNRQYQVVAVTPKETRSTADRDRFLDSFRLKGN
;
A
#
# COMPACT_ATOMS: atom_id res chain seq x y z
N MET A 1 -21.14 -13.03 29.44
CA MET A 1 -20.01 -13.78 28.86
C MET A 1 -19.14 -12.77 28.11
N ARG A 2 -17.95 -12.44 28.61
CA ARG A 2 -16.98 -11.60 27.88
C ARG A 2 -16.17 -12.54 26.97
N PRO A 3 -16.04 -12.29 25.66
CA PRO A 3 -15.18 -13.12 24.83
C PRO A 3 -13.74 -12.93 25.28
N SER A 4 -13.11 -14.01 25.77
CA SER A 4 -11.67 -14.03 26.03
C SER A 4 -10.96 -13.97 24.69
N PHE A 5 -10.33 -12.84 24.39
CA PHE A 5 -9.35 -12.78 23.30
C PHE A 5 -8.18 -13.70 23.68
N ARG A 6 -8.16 -14.91 23.10
CA ARG A 6 -6.95 -15.71 23.07
C ARG A 6 -5.90 -14.88 22.35
N LYS A 7 -4.75 -14.63 23.00
CA LYS A 7 -3.55 -14.09 22.36
C LYS A 7 -3.07 -15.11 21.32
N GLY A 8 -3.72 -15.16 20.16
CA GLY A 8 -3.23 -15.93 19.01
C GLY A 8 -1.93 -15.28 18.54
N VAL A 9 -0.91 -16.10 18.32
CA VAL A 9 0.30 -15.66 17.60
C VAL A 9 -0.19 -15.23 16.21
N LEU A 10 0.01 -13.96 15.86
CA LEU A 10 -0.32 -13.45 14.53
C LEU A 10 0.43 -14.29 13.49
N PRO A 11 -0.23 -14.71 12.38
CA PRO A 11 0.45 -15.50 11.35
C PRO A 11 1.61 -14.71 10.75
N VAL A 12 2.70 -15.40 10.42
CA VAL A 12 3.80 -14.82 9.65
C VAL A 12 3.32 -14.60 8.22
N LEU A 13 3.36 -13.35 7.76
CA LEU A 13 2.90 -12.97 6.43
C LEU A 13 4.07 -12.97 5.43
N PRO A 14 3.82 -13.22 4.13
CA PRO A 14 4.85 -13.12 3.11
C PRO A 14 5.42 -11.68 3.01
N GLY A 15 4.59 -10.65 3.26
CA GLY A 15 5.02 -9.25 3.28
C GLY A 15 4.10 -8.36 4.10
N ILE A 16 4.32 -7.04 4.02
CA ILE A 16 3.44 -6.04 4.67
C ILE A 16 2.04 -6.16 4.06
N ALA A 17 1.04 -6.33 4.93
CA ALA A 17 -0.34 -6.44 4.49
C ALA A 17 -1.01 -5.09 4.23
N LEU A 18 -1.76 -5.03 3.13
CA LEU A 18 -2.67 -3.92 2.86
C LEU A 18 -3.93 -4.08 3.70
N LEU A 19 -4.09 -3.23 4.72
CA LEU A 19 -5.34 -3.11 5.46
C LEU A 19 -6.18 -2.00 4.85
N VAL A 20 -7.18 -2.39 4.07
CA VAL A 20 -8.19 -1.44 3.57
C VAL A 20 -9.37 -1.47 4.54
N ALA A 21 -9.31 -0.62 5.57
CA ALA A 21 -10.46 -0.38 6.44
C ALA A 21 -11.27 0.76 5.83
N LEU A 22 -12.34 0.45 5.08
CA LEU A 22 -13.29 1.48 4.67
C LEU A 22 -14.04 1.98 5.92
N ALA A 23 -13.74 3.19 6.36
CA ALA A 23 -14.58 3.87 7.32
C ALA A 23 -15.78 4.47 6.57
N ALA A 24 -17.00 4.05 6.88
CA ALA A 24 -18.20 4.69 6.36
C ALA A 24 -18.38 6.07 7.03
N ALA A 25 -17.59 7.06 6.61
CA ALA A 25 -17.79 8.45 7.01
C ALA A 25 -18.98 9.03 6.23
N LEU A 26 -20.15 9.06 6.86
CA LEU A 26 -21.33 9.81 6.42
C LEU A 26 -21.06 11.32 6.51
N THR A 27 -20.27 11.82 5.58
CA THR A 27 -20.06 13.26 5.38
C THR A 27 -20.11 13.53 3.88
N GLY A 28 -20.59 14.72 3.52
CA GLY A 28 -21.06 15.07 2.17
C GLY A 28 -20.09 14.75 1.03
N CYS A 29 -20.56 14.93 -0.20
CA CYS A 29 -19.76 14.76 -1.40
C CYS A 29 -18.68 15.85 -1.48
N GLU A 30 -17.65 15.79 -0.64
CA GLU A 30 -16.49 16.66 -0.73
C GLU A 30 -15.41 15.91 -1.51
N THR A 31 -15.31 16.22 -2.80
CA THR A 31 -14.04 16.06 -3.51
C THR A 31 -13.05 17.04 -2.89
N SER A 32 -12.26 16.56 -1.93
CA SER A 32 -11.19 17.34 -1.32
C SER A 32 -10.16 17.72 -2.40
N PRO A 33 -9.68 18.98 -2.43
CA PRO A 33 -8.74 19.41 -3.44
C PRO A 33 -7.43 18.62 -3.32
N TRP A 34 -6.85 18.30 -4.47
CA TRP A 34 -5.54 17.64 -4.53
C TRP A 34 -4.46 18.53 -3.95
N LYS A 35 -3.65 17.96 -3.06
CA LYS A 35 -2.52 18.64 -2.42
C LYS A 35 -1.33 17.71 -2.37
N ASP A 36 -0.15 18.29 -2.44
CA ASP A 36 1.09 17.55 -2.25
C ASP A 36 1.28 17.30 -0.75
N PHE A 37 1.50 16.03 -0.43
CA PHE A 37 1.84 15.55 0.91
C PHE A 37 3.29 15.10 0.92
N HIS A 38 4.02 15.51 1.95
CA HIS A 38 5.42 15.17 2.17
C HIS A 38 5.56 14.42 3.49
N SER A 39 6.12 13.21 3.45
CA SER A 39 6.55 12.50 4.65
C SER A 39 8.07 12.60 4.75
N MET A 40 8.54 13.41 5.71
CA MET A 40 9.98 13.56 5.96
C MET A 40 10.58 12.26 6.51
N GLU A 41 9.91 11.64 7.50
CA GLU A 41 10.31 10.34 8.07
C GLU A 41 10.23 9.22 7.01
N GLY A 42 9.20 9.25 6.17
CA GLY A 42 9.00 8.31 5.09
C GLY A 42 9.90 8.51 3.87
N GLY A 43 10.55 9.67 3.72
CA GLY A 43 11.40 9.98 2.57
C GLY A 43 10.65 10.02 1.23
N PHE A 44 9.40 10.50 1.22
CA PHE A 44 8.60 10.55 0.00
C PHE A 44 7.70 11.79 -0.10
N SER A 45 7.28 12.09 -1.33
CA SER A 45 6.17 12.99 -1.63
C SER A 45 5.14 12.33 -2.54
N VAL A 46 3.88 12.72 -2.42
CA VAL A 46 2.78 12.24 -3.26
C VAL A 46 1.65 13.28 -3.28
N SER A 47 0.93 13.39 -4.40
CA SER A 47 -0.26 14.23 -4.50
C SER A 47 -1.49 13.40 -4.13
N MET A 48 -2.32 13.87 -3.19
CA MET A 48 -3.50 13.16 -2.70
C MET A 48 -4.73 14.09 -2.65
N PRO A 49 -5.96 13.57 -2.81
CA PRO A 49 -7.19 14.35 -2.73
C PRO A 49 -7.62 14.56 -1.26
N GLY A 50 -6.73 15.17 -0.47
CA GLY A 50 -6.94 15.37 0.97
C GLY A 50 -5.66 15.21 1.79
N THR A 51 -5.79 15.37 3.09
CA THR A 51 -4.69 15.14 4.05
C THR A 51 -4.75 13.68 4.52
N PRO A 52 -3.68 12.88 4.36
CA PRO A 52 -3.70 11.49 4.78
C PRO A 52 -3.76 11.34 6.31
N VAL A 53 -4.45 10.30 6.75
CA VAL A 53 -4.39 9.82 8.14
C VAL A 53 -3.23 8.84 8.27
N GLU A 54 -2.34 9.08 9.22
CA GLU A 54 -1.22 8.17 9.52
C GLU A 54 -1.64 7.08 10.52
N ARG A 55 -1.26 5.83 10.23
CA ARG A 55 -1.36 4.69 11.14
C ARG A 55 -0.07 3.87 11.11
N ARG A 56 0.27 3.25 12.24
CA ARG A 56 1.43 2.35 12.37
C ARG A 56 0.94 0.97 12.78
N GLN A 57 1.48 -0.07 12.18
CA GLN A 57 1.13 -1.45 12.48
C GLN A 57 2.36 -2.35 12.38
N ALA A 58 2.60 -3.14 13.43
CA ALA A 58 3.64 -4.15 13.42
C ALA A 58 3.14 -5.44 12.75
N TYR A 59 3.98 -5.99 11.88
CA TYR A 59 3.80 -7.27 11.21
C TYR A 59 4.95 -8.22 11.53
N GLN A 60 4.63 -9.49 11.70
CA GLN A 60 5.60 -10.56 11.58
C GLN A 60 5.61 -11.00 10.12
N THR A 61 6.70 -10.73 9.42
CA THR A 61 6.85 -11.13 8.00
C THR A 61 7.90 -12.22 7.87
N GLN A 62 7.93 -12.91 6.73
CA GLN A 62 9.02 -13.86 6.41
C GLN A 62 10.39 -13.17 6.42
N ALA A 63 10.41 -11.87 6.13
CA ALA A 63 11.55 -10.98 6.19
C ALA A 63 11.93 -10.53 7.62
N GLY A 64 11.19 -10.94 8.64
CA GLY A 64 11.35 -10.51 10.02
C GLY A 64 10.26 -9.53 10.49
N PRO A 65 10.36 -9.01 11.72
CA PRO A 65 9.43 -8.02 12.23
C PRO A 65 9.58 -6.70 11.48
N VAL A 66 8.47 -6.12 11.04
CA VAL A 66 8.43 -4.83 10.35
C VAL A 66 7.33 -3.96 10.95
N GLU A 67 7.66 -2.72 11.30
CA GLU A 67 6.66 -1.69 11.55
C GLU A 67 6.33 -1.00 10.22
N ALA A 68 5.06 -1.09 9.82
CA ALA A 68 4.56 -0.46 8.61
C ALA A 68 3.81 0.83 8.95
N HIS A 69 4.09 1.90 8.20
CA HIS A 69 3.43 3.19 8.30
C HIS A 69 2.50 3.38 7.12
N PHE A 70 1.24 3.68 7.39
CA PHE A 70 0.16 3.83 6.42
C PHE A 70 -0.28 5.29 6.38
N PHE A 71 -0.39 5.85 5.18
CA PHE A 71 -0.88 7.21 4.93
C PHE A 71 -2.08 7.09 4.00
N THR A 72 -3.29 7.22 4.55
CA THR A 72 -4.53 6.88 3.83
C THR A 72 -5.42 8.10 3.64
N VAL A 73 -5.93 8.28 2.42
CA VAL A 73 -7.02 9.21 2.08
C VAL A 73 -8.17 8.41 1.48
N GLU A 74 -9.35 8.54 2.08
CA GLU A 74 -10.60 8.09 1.49
C GLU A 74 -11.24 9.25 0.72
N ALA A 75 -11.74 8.97 -0.47
CA ALA A 75 -12.41 9.94 -1.34
C ALA A 75 -13.72 9.34 -1.89
N ASP A 76 -14.56 10.20 -2.46
CA ASP A 76 -15.89 9.85 -2.98
C ASP A 76 -16.70 8.99 -1.99
N ARG A 77 -16.89 9.54 -0.77
CA ARG A 77 -17.62 8.88 0.34
C ARG A 77 -17.07 7.50 0.70
N GLY A 78 -15.76 7.32 0.59
CA GLY A 78 -15.04 6.09 0.92
C GLY A 78 -14.99 5.07 -0.22
N SER A 79 -15.61 5.34 -1.36
CA SER A 79 -15.56 4.41 -2.50
C SER A 79 -14.15 4.31 -3.10
N LEU A 80 -13.38 5.40 -3.03
CA LEU A 80 -12.00 5.49 -3.49
C LEU A 80 -11.05 5.56 -2.29
N VAL A 81 -9.97 4.78 -2.33
CA VAL A 81 -8.92 4.81 -1.30
C VAL A 81 -7.57 5.01 -1.96
N TYR A 82 -6.84 6.03 -1.52
CA TYR A 82 -5.46 6.30 -1.90
C TYR A 82 -4.57 6.09 -0.69
N MET A 83 -3.51 5.30 -0.84
CA MET A 83 -2.68 4.94 0.30
C MET A 83 -1.22 4.78 -0.10
N VAL A 84 -0.34 5.30 0.75
CA VAL A 84 1.10 4.98 0.74
C VAL A 84 1.41 4.20 1.99
N VAL A 85 2.12 3.08 1.83
CA VAL A 85 2.65 2.29 2.93
C VAL A 85 4.17 2.24 2.80
N TYR A 86 4.89 2.41 3.90
CA TYR A 86 6.31 2.04 3.93
C TYR A 86 6.64 1.21 5.17
N GLY A 87 7.69 0.41 5.06
CA GLY A 87 8.28 -0.30 6.19
C GLY A 87 9.74 -0.64 5.92
N ASP A 88 10.53 -0.64 6.99
CA ASP A 88 11.96 -0.92 6.93
C ASP A 88 12.23 -2.39 7.24
N TYR A 89 12.82 -3.10 6.27
CA TYR A 89 13.32 -4.44 6.48
C TYR A 89 14.64 -4.42 7.26
N PRO A 90 14.94 -5.46 8.05
CA PRO A 90 16.23 -5.60 8.71
C PRO A 90 17.38 -5.59 7.70
N GLU A 91 18.44 -4.83 7.97
CA GLU A 91 19.59 -4.70 7.04
C GLU A 91 20.25 -6.04 6.69
N ALA A 92 20.29 -6.97 7.66
CA ALA A 92 20.84 -8.31 7.45
C ALA A 92 20.12 -9.08 6.31
N LEU A 93 18.82 -8.82 6.14
CA LEU A 93 18.03 -9.40 5.05
C LEU A 93 18.37 -8.75 3.71
N MET A 94 18.72 -7.46 3.69
CA MET A 94 19.10 -6.78 2.46
C MET A 94 20.51 -7.15 1.97
N ALA A 95 21.39 -7.55 2.90
CA ALA A 95 22.74 -8.01 2.59
C ALA A 95 22.78 -9.43 2.01
N THR A 96 21.76 -10.24 2.31
CA THR A 96 21.73 -11.68 1.98
C THR A 96 20.55 -12.08 1.10
N GLY A 97 19.51 -11.26 1.06
CA GLY A 97 18.24 -11.53 0.41
C GLY A 97 18.22 -11.12 -1.06
N ASP A 98 17.56 -11.95 -1.86
CA ASP A 98 17.23 -11.63 -3.23
C ASP A 98 16.14 -10.55 -3.26
N ARG A 99 16.45 -9.40 -3.88
CA ARG A 99 15.51 -8.28 -4.03
C ARG A 99 14.24 -8.70 -4.78
N GLU A 100 14.35 -9.62 -5.74
CA GLU A 100 13.20 -10.15 -6.47
C GLU A 100 12.30 -10.97 -5.55
N MET A 101 12.89 -11.80 -4.67
CA MET A 101 12.15 -12.56 -3.67
C MET A 101 11.37 -11.64 -2.73
N LEU A 102 11.95 -10.51 -2.31
CA LEU A 102 11.25 -9.54 -1.47
C LEU A 102 10.08 -8.87 -2.20
N LEU A 103 10.28 -8.51 -3.47
CA LEU A 103 9.21 -7.96 -4.30
C LEU A 103 8.09 -8.98 -4.58
N ASP A 104 8.44 -10.25 -4.75
CA ASP A 104 7.48 -11.35 -4.87
C ASP A 104 6.68 -11.55 -3.59
N ALA A 105 7.34 -11.57 -2.43
CA ALA A 105 6.68 -11.74 -1.15
C ALA A 105 5.75 -10.54 -0.83
N ALA A 106 6.13 -9.34 -1.25
CA ALA A 106 5.30 -8.14 -1.18
C ALA A 106 4.06 -8.22 -2.09
N ARG A 107 4.24 -8.69 -3.34
CA ARG A 107 3.12 -8.95 -4.27
C ARG A 107 2.16 -9.98 -3.67
N ASP A 108 2.67 -11.11 -3.20
CA ASP A 108 1.87 -12.20 -2.67
C ASP A 108 1.13 -11.77 -1.41
N GLY A 109 1.77 -10.95 -0.57
CA GLY A 109 1.11 -10.23 0.51
C GLY A 109 -0.06 -9.40 -0.01
N ALA A 110 0.17 -8.47 -0.94
CA ALA A 110 -0.88 -7.60 -1.46
C ALA A 110 -2.06 -8.37 -2.05
N VAL A 111 -1.81 -9.41 -2.86
CA VAL A 111 -2.85 -10.25 -3.47
C VAL A 111 -3.60 -11.08 -2.43
N GLY A 112 -2.86 -11.75 -1.53
CA GLY A 112 -3.44 -12.64 -0.52
C GLY A 112 -4.35 -11.93 0.48
N ASN A 113 -4.01 -10.69 0.87
CA ASN A 113 -4.76 -9.96 1.90
C ASN A 113 -6.18 -9.57 1.47
N ILE A 114 -6.38 -9.29 0.19
CA ILE A 114 -7.72 -9.03 -0.36
C ILE A 114 -8.34 -10.26 -1.01
N GLN A 115 -7.71 -11.43 -0.82
CA GLN A 115 -8.06 -12.69 -1.49
C GLN A 115 -8.22 -12.48 -3.00
N GLY A 116 -7.39 -11.60 -3.56
CA GLY A 116 -7.58 -11.08 -4.90
C GLY A 116 -7.06 -12.01 -5.97
N THR A 117 -7.43 -11.70 -7.21
CA THR A 117 -6.84 -12.27 -8.42
C THR A 117 -5.90 -11.26 -9.04
N LEU A 118 -4.63 -11.64 -9.21
CA LEU A 118 -3.66 -10.83 -9.94
C LEU A 118 -4.05 -10.79 -11.42
N LEU A 119 -4.39 -9.61 -11.93
CA LEU A 119 -4.77 -9.41 -13.33
C LEU A 119 -3.56 -9.10 -14.21
N SER A 120 -2.61 -8.34 -13.69
CA SER A 120 -1.36 -8.03 -14.39
C SER A 120 -0.26 -7.67 -13.41
N GLU A 121 0.97 -7.95 -13.83
CA GLU A 121 2.20 -7.59 -13.14
C GLU A 121 3.23 -7.13 -14.18
N ARG A 122 3.97 -6.07 -13.87
CA ARG A 122 5.11 -5.63 -14.67
C ARG A 122 6.21 -5.02 -13.81
N ALA A 123 7.46 -5.16 -14.24
CA ALA A 123 8.58 -4.46 -13.64
C ALA A 123 8.45 -2.94 -13.83
N VAL A 124 8.80 -2.19 -12.79
CA VAL A 124 8.93 -0.73 -12.80
C VAL A 124 10.15 -0.33 -12.00
N SER A 125 10.59 0.92 -12.15
CA SER A 125 11.67 1.47 -11.35
C SER A 125 11.37 2.89 -10.93
N ILE A 126 11.93 3.31 -9.80
CA ILE A 126 11.91 4.71 -9.36
C ILE A 126 13.30 5.11 -8.87
N GLY A 127 13.88 6.16 -9.44
CA GLY A 127 15.22 6.63 -9.06
C GLY A 127 16.31 5.55 -9.17
N GLY A 128 16.18 4.60 -10.10
CA GLY A 128 17.11 3.46 -10.24
C GLY A 128 16.84 2.27 -9.31
N HIS A 129 15.84 2.35 -8.44
CA HIS A 129 15.44 1.27 -7.54
C HIS A 129 14.38 0.35 -8.18
N PRO A 130 14.46 -0.97 -7.97
CA PRO A 130 13.53 -1.92 -8.56
C PRO A 130 12.14 -1.88 -7.91
N GLY A 131 11.15 -2.32 -8.65
CA GLY A 131 9.77 -2.38 -8.21
C GLY A 131 8.84 -3.16 -9.13
N ARG A 132 7.59 -3.33 -8.70
CA ARG A 132 6.51 -4.01 -9.44
C ARG A 132 5.27 -3.12 -9.50
N GLU A 133 4.64 -3.01 -10.66
CA GLU A 133 3.27 -2.50 -10.77
C GLU A 133 2.31 -3.68 -10.91
N LEU A 134 1.26 -3.69 -10.09
CA LEU A 134 0.27 -4.75 -10.04
C LEU A 134 -1.12 -4.18 -10.32
N GLN A 135 -1.95 -4.97 -10.99
CA GLN A 135 -3.40 -4.80 -10.97
C GLN A 135 -4.04 -6.04 -10.35
N VAL A 136 -4.90 -5.83 -9.37
CA VAL A 136 -5.54 -6.91 -8.61
C VAL A 136 -7.04 -6.66 -8.55
N LEU A 137 -7.83 -7.70 -8.77
CA LEU A 137 -9.28 -7.70 -8.57
C LEU A 137 -9.60 -8.38 -7.25
N SER A 138 -10.44 -7.79 -6.40
CA SER A 138 -10.90 -8.44 -5.17
C SER A 138 -11.66 -9.74 -5.45
N SER A 139 -11.69 -10.67 -4.49
CA SER A 139 -12.39 -11.97 -4.62
C SER A 139 -13.87 -11.83 -5.00
N ASP A 140 -14.54 -10.79 -4.49
CA ASP A 140 -15.94 -10.48 -4.80
C ASP A 140 -16.15 -9.77 -6.15
N GLY A 141 -15.06 -9.45 -6.86
CA GLY A 141 -15.09 -8.79 -8.16
C GLY A 141 -15.53 -7.32 -8.11
N ARG A 142 -15.66 -6.70 -6.94
CA ARG A 142 -16.20 -5.34 -6.80
C ARG A 142 -15.14 -4.25 -6.74
N LEU A 143 -13.93 -4.57 -6.29
CA LEU A 143 -12.84 -3.61 -6.13
C LEU A 143 -11.68 -3.96 -7.06
N ALA A 144 -11.17 -2.93 -7.73
CA ALA A 144 -9.96 -2.98 -8.52
C ALA A 144 -8.87 -2.18 -7.81
N LEU A 145 -7.73 -2.81 -7.61
CA LEU A 145 -6.52 -2.21 -7.07
C LEU A 145 -5.50 -2.03 -8.18
N LYS A 146 -4.88 -0.86 -8.23
CA LYS A 146 -3.61 -0.67 -8.95
C LYS A 146 -2.59 -0.16 -7.96
N MET A 147 -1.44 -0.82 -7.93
CA MET A 147 -0.39 -0.46 -6.97
C MET A 147 0.99 -0.56 -7.58
N ARG A 148 1.93 0.19 -6.99
CA ARG A 148 3.36 0.12 -7.26
C ARG A 148 4.09 -0.21 -5.97
N ILE A 149 4.91 -1.25 -6.02
CA ILE A 149 5.80 -1.68 -4.94
C ILE A 149 7.21 -1.27 -5.34
N TYR A 150 7.97 -0.67 -4.42
CA TYR A 150 9.36 -0.30 -4.64
C TYR A 150 10.23 -0.75 -3.48
N LEU A 151 11.46 -1.19 -3.78
CA LEU A 151 12.45 -1.54 -2.77
C LEU A 151 13.66 -0.59 -2.89
N VAL A 152 13.75 0.35 -1.95
CA VAL A 152 14.74 1.43 -1.91
C VAL A 152 15.64 1.20 -0.70
N ASN A 153 16.89 0.79 -0.94
CA ASN A 153 17.78 0.30 0.12
C ASN A 153 17.05 -0.79 0.93
N ASN A 154 16.90 -0.63 2.24
CA ASN A 154 16.16 -1.55 3.10
C ASN A 154 14.66 -1.21 3.28
N ARG A 155 14.17 -0.15 2.64
CA ARG A 155 12.79 0.30 2.76
C ARG A 155 11.94 -0.22 1.62
N GLN A 156 10.82 -0.85 1.96
CA GLN A 156 9.77 -1.13 0.99
C GLN A 156 8.73 -0.02 1.00
N TYR A 157 8.31 0.43 -0.18
CA TYR A 157 7.13 1.26 -0.38
C TYR A 157 6.03 0.49 -1.11
N GLN A 158 4.77 0.72 -0.74
CA GLN A 158 3.60 0.35 -1.52
C GLN A 158 2.75 1.61 -1.76
N VAL A 159 2.51 1.95 -3.02
CA VAL A 159 1.65 3.07 -3.43
C VAL A 159 0.43 2.47 -4.10
N VAL A 160 -0.73 2.54 -3.46
CA VAL A 160 -1.93 1.82 -3.87
C VAL A 160 -3.12 2.75 -4.00
N ALA A 161 -3.87 2.54 -5.08
CA ALA A 161 -5.18 3.12 -5.26
C ALA A 161 -6.21 1.99 -5.41
N VAL A 162 -7.26 2.06 -4.61
CA VAL A 162 -8.40 1.14 -4.61
C VAL A 162 -9.61 1.88 -5.17
N THR A 163 -10.29 1.25 -6.12
CA THR A 163 -11.45 1.83 -6.80
C THR A 163 -12.54 0.78 -6.99
N PRO A 164 -13.82 1.14 -7.10
CA PRO A 164 -14.83 0.22 -7.61
C PRO A 164 -14.44 -0.27 -9.01
N LYS A 165 -14.65 -1.55 -9.33
CA LYS A 165 -14.35 -2.12 -10.64
C LYS A 165 -15.02 -1.34 -11.78
N GLU A 166 -16.25 -0.88 -11.54
CA GLU A 166 -17.08 -0.16 -12.51
C GLU A 166 -16.69 1.33 -12.68
N THR A 167 -15.58 1.76 -12.08
CA THR A 167 -15.09 3.15 -12.19
C THR A 167 -14.75 3.47 -13.65
N ARG A 168 -15.48 4.41 -14.24
CA ARG A 168 -15.36 4.78 -15.67
C ARG A 168 -14.08 5.53 -16.02
N SER A 169 -13.53 6.30 -15.08
CA SER A 169 -12.31 7.10 -15.28
C SER A 169 -11.28 6.75 -14.23
N THR A 170 -10.06 6.49 -14.68
CA THR A 170 -8.93 6.14 -13.80
C THR A 170 -7.85 7.22 -13.80
N ALA A 171 -8.17 8.43 -14.30
CA ALA A 171 -7.23 9.54 -14.39
C ALA A 171 -6.68 9.94 -13.01
N ASP A 172 -7.54 10.02 -12.00
CA ASP A 172 -7.14 10.36 -10.63
C ASP A 172 -6.29 9.26 -9.97
N ARG A 173 -6.62 7.99 -10.23
CA ARG A 173 -5.80 6.83 -9.84
C ARG A 173 -4.40 6.93 -10.41
N ASP A 174 -4.29 7.19 -11.71
CA ASP A 174 -3.00 7.26 -12.40
C ASP A 174 -2.23 8.53 -11.99
N ARG A 175 -2.91 9.67 -11.83
CA ARG A 175 -2.33 10.90 -11.25
C ARG A 175 -1.70 10.64 -9.88
N PHE A 176 -2.41 9.94 -8.99
CA PHE A 176 -1.89 9.59 -7.67
C PHE A 176 -0.61 8.75 -7.79
N LEU A 177 -0.68 7.62 -8.52
CA LEU A 177 0.46 6.72 -8.69
C LEU A 177 1.67 7.41 -9.33
N ASP A 178 1.42 8.27 -10.32
CA ASP A 178 2.44 9.02 -11.07
C ASP A 178 2.98 10.23 -10.32
N SER A 179 2.37 10.62 -9.20
CA SER A 179 2.85 11.73 -8.36
C SER A 179 3.85 11.29 -7.30
N PHE A 180 3.96 9.98 -7.01
CA PHE A 180 4.89 9.47 -6.00
C PHE A 180 6.34 9.75 -6.39
N ARG A 181 7.10 10.38 -5.51
CA ARG A 181 8.53 10.64 -5.67
C ARG A 181 9.27 10.27 -4.40
N LEU A 182 10.47 9.70 -4.57
CA LEU A 182 11.43 9.63 -3.48
C LEU A 182 11.95 11.03 -3.17
N LYS A 183 12.13 11.31 -1.88
CA LYS A 183 12.79 12.50 -1.39
C LYS A 183 14.03 12.05 -0.64
N GLY A 184 15.20 12.43 -1.15
CA GLY A 184 16.44 12.28 -0.42
C GLY A 184 16.49 13.30 0.73
N ASN A 185 17.10 12.90 1.83
CA ASN A 185 17.92 13.84 2.60
C ASN A 185 19.26 13.99 1.90
#